data_AF-A0A6B9EUX9-F1
#
_entry.id   AF-A0A6B9EUX9-F1
#
_cell.length_a   1.000
_cell.length_b   1.000
_cell.length_c   1.000
_cell.angle_alpha   90.00
_cell.angle_beta   90.00
_cell.angle_gamma   90.00
#
_symmetry.space_group_name_H-M   'P 1'
#
loop_
_entity.id
_entity.type
_entity.pdbx_description
1 polymer ?
#
loop_
_entity_poly.entity_id
_entity_poly.type
_entity_poly.pdbx_seq_one_letter_code
_entity_poly.pdbx_strand_id
1 'polypeptide(L)'
;MSRSVWKGPFSQLRTKLIDIKRNEKARVWSRSSTVLPLQIGKEYKVYNGKNWIPVKVIEDMVGHRFGEFSSTRKKAVHKLSKQKQSTRKK
;
A
#
# COMPACT_ATOMS: atom_id res chain seq x y z
N MET A 1 -6.18 14.57 -3.08
CA MET A 1 -5.73 15.67 -3.96
C MET A 1 -4.54 15.23 -4.79
N SER A 2 -4.69 15.29 -6.11
CA SER A 2 -3.65 15.04 -7.10
C SER A 2 -2.73 16.27 -7.23
N ARG A 3 -1.52 16.09 -7.77
CA ARG A 3 -0.64 17.22 -8.13
C ARG A 3 -1.17 17.88 -9.40
N SER A 4 -0.82 19.14 -9.61
CA SER A 4 -1.12 19.84 -10.87
C SER A 4 -0.45 19.14 -12.06
N VAL A 5 -1.17 19.02 -13.18
CA VAL A 5 -0.80 18.21 -14.36
C VAL A 5 0.58 18.58 -14.89
N TRP A 6 0.88 19.87 -15.00
CA TRP A 6 2.15 20.37 -15.55
C TRP A 6 3.40 19.94 -14.75
N LYS A 7 3.26 19.57 -13.47
CA LYS A 7 4.40 19.16 -12.60
C LYS A 7 4.80 17.70 -12.77
N GLY A 8 4.02 16.92 -13.53
CA GLY A 8 4.22 15.49 -13.74
C GLY A 8 4.07 14.62 -12.48
N PRO A 9 4.13 13.28 -12.64
CA PRO A 9 4.07 12.34 -11.54
C PRO A 9 5.33 12.42 -10.67
N PHE A 10 5.16 12.38 -9.35
CA PHE A 10 6.29 12.34 -8.41
C PHE A 10 6.70 10.90 -8.15
N SER A 11 7.95 10.55 -8.44
CA SER A 11 8.49 9.24 -8.10
C SER A 11 9.93 9.39 -7.67
N GLN A 12 10.22 8.97 -6.44
CA GLN A 12 11.57 8.87 -5.88
C GLN A 12 12.23 7.55 -6.27
N LEU A 13 11.47 6.60 -6.82
CA LEU A 13 11.94 5.26 -7.15
C LEU A 13 12.57 5.18 -8.54
N ARG A 14 12.63 6.28 -9.31
CA ARG A 14 13.04 6.29 -10.73
C ARG A 14 14.35 5.57 -11.02
N THR A 15 15.39 5.81 -10.23
CA THR A 15 16.72 5.21 -10.45
C THR A 15 16.76 3.73 -10.10
N LYS A 16 15.98 3.28 -9.12
CA LYS A 16 15.98 1.88 -8.66
C LYS A 16 15.13 0.96 -9.54
N LEU A 17 14.45 1.48 -10.56
CA LEU A 17 13.50 0.70 -11.35
C LEU A 17 14.14 -0.22 -12.38
N ILE A 18 15.32 0.13 -12.84
CA ILE A 18 16.03 -0.54 -13.93
C ILE A 18 16.69 -1.83 -13.40
N ASP A 19 17.12 -1.84 -12.14
CA ASP A 19 17.94 -2.93 -11.58
C ASP A 19 17.13 -4.03 -10.88
N ILE A 20 15.82 -3.84 -10.68
CA ILE A 20 14.98 -4.83 -9.98
C ILE A 20 14.69 -6.00 -10.92
N LYS A 21 15.34 -7.13 -10.68
CA LYS A 21 15.03 -8.42 -11.32
C LYS A 21 13.60 -8.84 -10.97
N ARG A 22 12.93 -9.57 -11.88
CA ARG A 22 11.51 -10.00 -11.75
C ARG A 22 11.15 -10.67 -10.42
N ASN A 23 12.10 -11.32 -9.75
CA ASN A 23 11.86 -12.06 -8.50
C ASN A 23 12.30 -11.34 -7.22
N GLU A 24 12.89 -10.14 -7.33
CA GLU A 24 13.36 -9.41 -6.16
C GLU A 24 12.31 -8.42 -5.64
N LYS A 25 11.94 -8.60 -4.37
CA LYS A 25 10.99 -7.72 -3.67
C LYS A 25 11.69 -6.44 -3.22
N ALA A 26 11.62 -5.40 -4.04
CA ALA A 26 12.24 -4.12 -3.73
C ALA A 26 11.57 -3.42 -2.54
N ARG A 27 12.38 -2.90 -1.61
CA ARG A 27 11.90 -2.15 -0.45
C ARG A 27 11.59 -0.71 -0.82
N VAL A 28 10.38 -0.25 -0.49
CA VAL A 28 9.88 1.11 -0.73
C VAL A 28 9.59 1.80 0.60
N TRP A 29 10.40 2.80 0.92
CA TRP A 29 10.12 3.75 2.01
C TRP A 29 9.22 4.90 1.55
N SER A 30 9.39 5.35 0.31
CA SER A 30 8.67 6.51 -0.24
C SER A 30 7.23 6.16 -0.59
N ARG A 31 6.32 6.37 0.36
CA ARG A 31 4.87 6.14 0.19
C ARG A 31 4.18 7.18 -0.69
N SER A 32 4.80 8.34 -0.89
CA SER A 32 4.29 9.44 -1.72
C SER A 32 4.57 9.24 -3.21
N SER A 33 5.43 8.29 -3.57
CA SER A 33 5.75 7.98 -4.96
C SER A 33 4.52 7.41 -5.69
N THR A 34 4.24 7.93 -6.87
CA THR A 34 3.22 7.41 -7.79
C THR A 34 3.71 6.17 -8.50
N VAL A 35 2.81 5.21 -8.69
CA VAL A 35 3.03 4.01 -9.50
C VAL A 35 3.14 4.42 -10.97
N LEU A 36 4.28 4.09 -11.56
CA LEU A 36 4.60 4.33 -12.97
C LEU A 36 4.24 3.08 -13.80
N PRO A 37 3.89 3.24 -15.10
CA PRO A 37 3.63 2.11 -15.98
C PRO A 37 4.79 1.08 -16.05
N LEU A 38 6.03 1.55 -15.93
CA LEU A 38 7.24 0.71 -15.90
C LEU A 38 7.32 -0.27 -14.71
N GLN A 39 6.40 -0.15 -13.75
CA GLN A 39 6.34 -0.94 -12.51
C GLN A 39 5.35 -2.10 -12.58
N ILE A 40 4.58 -2.22 -13.66
CA ILE A 40 3.59 -3.28 -13.84
C ILE A 40 4.28 -4.66 -13.75
N GLY A 41 3.70 -5.55 -12.94
CA GLY A 41 4.22 -6.90 -12.75
C GLY A 41 5.37 -7.03 -11.74
N LYS A 42 5.89 -5.93 -11.19
CA LYS A 42 6.90 -5.95 -10.11
C LYS A 42 6.25 -6.02 -8.73
N GLU A 43 6.94 -6.66 -7.79
CA GLU A 43 6.52 -6.74 -6.38
C GLU A 43 7.34 -5.80 -5.50
N TYR A 44 6.64 -4.99 -4.70
CA TYR A 44 7.25 -4.02 -3.79
C TYR A 44 6.87 -4.31 -2.35
N LYS A 45 7.84 -4.19 -1.45
CA LYS A 45 7.60 -4.17 -0.01
C LYS A 45 7.44 -2.71 0.41
N VAL A 46 6.21 -2.27 0.68
CA VAL A 46 5.89 -0.90 1.12
C VAL A 46 5.97 -0.81 2.64
N TYR A 47 6.73 0.14 3.15
CA TYR A 47 6.85 0.35 4.59
C TYR A 47 5.60 1.00 5.17
N ASN A 48 5.07 0.41 6.24
CA ASN A 48 3.85 0.88 6.89
C ASN A 48 4.08 1.66 8.21
N GLY A 49 5.34 1.93 8.57
CA GLY A 49 5.70 2.51 9.87
C GLY A 49 6.10 1.46 10.92
N LYS A 50 5.77 0.19 10.68
CA LYS A 50 6.17 -0.94 11.54
C LYS A 50 6.63 -2.15 10.72
N ASN A 51 5.78 -2.58 9.79
CA ASN A 51 6.00 -3.77 8.97
C ASN A 51 6.13 -3.42 7.49
N TRP A 52 6.67 -4.37 6.72
CA TRP A 52 6.76 -4.33 5.27
C TRP A 52 5.60 -5.09 4.65
N ILE A 53 4.74 -4.40 3.89
CA ILE A 53 3.59 -5.02 3.22
C ILE A 53 3.98 -5.31 1.77
N PRO A 54 3.93 -6.57 1.32
CA PRO A 54 4.16 -6.90 -0.09
C PRO A 54 2.95 -6.49 -0.92
N VAL A 55 3.19 -5.72 -1.97
CA VAL A 55 2.20 -5.25 -2.94
C VAL A 55 2.71 -5.58 -4.34
N LYS A 56 1.93 -6.36 -5.09
CA LYS A 56 2.17 -6.63 -6.50
C LYS A 56 1.44 -5.58 -7.33
N VAL A 57 2.14 -4.94 -8.26
CA VAL A 57 1.58 -3.85 -9.07
C VAL A 57 0.82 -4.42 -10.27
N ILE A 58 -0.43 -3.97 -10.40
CA ILE A 58 -1.35 -4.26 -11.52
C ILE A 58 -1.52 -2.96 -12.34
N GLU A 59 -1.97 -3.07 -13.59
CA GLU A 59 -2.24 -1.94 -14.49
C GLU A 59 -3.19 -0.90 -13.87
N ASP A 60 -4.26 -1.33 -13.20
CA ASP A 60 -5.23 -0.45 -12.56
C ASP A 60 -4.64 0.40 -11.42
N MET A 61 -3.44 0.06 -10.93
CA MET A 61 -2.76 0.82 -9.88
C MET A 61 -1.94 2.00 -10.42
N VAL A 62 -1.81 2.13 -11.75
CA VAL A 62 -1.04 3.23 -12.36
C VAL A 62 -1.68 4.58 -12.03
N GLY A 63 -0.85 5.55 -11.62
CA GLY A 63 -1.32 6.87 -11.21
C GLY A 63 -1.68 7.00 -9.72
N HIS A 64 -1.91 5.90 -9.03
CA HIS A 64 -2.08 5.85 -7.57
C HIS A 64 -0.74 5.95 -6.84
N ARG A 65 -0.77 6.22 -5.53
CA ARG A 65 0.44 6.24 -4.69
C ARG A 65 0.61 4.93 -3.92
N PHE A 66 1.86 4.52 -3.70
CA PHE A 66 2.17 3.33 -2.90
C PHE A 66 1.57 3.35 -1.48
N GLY A 67 1.39 4.55 -0.91
CA GLY A 67 0.76 4.71 0.40
C GLY A 67 -0.71 4.30 0.48
N GLU A 68 -1.43 4.24 -0.63
CA GLU A 68 -2.84 3.85 -0.69
C GLU A 68 -3.02 2.35 -0.43
N PHE A 69 -2.04 1.55 -0.84
CA PHE A 69 -2.05 0.09 -0.70
C PHE A 69 -1.49 -0.43 0.64
N SER A 70 -1.17 0.48 1.57
CA SER A 70 -0.50 0.15 2.85
C SER A 70 -1.19 0.86 4.01
N SER A 71 -2.04 0.17 4.76
CA SER A 71 -2.88 0.80 5.81
C SER A 71 -2.10 1.08 7.10
N THR A 72 -1.85 2.35 7.45
CA THR A 72 -1.00 2.72 8.61
C THR A 72 -1.60 2.44 9.98
N ARG A 73 -2.92 2.58 10.10
CA ARG A 73 -3.63 2.41 11.38
C ARG A 73 -4.47 1.14 11.34
N LYS A 74 -4.58 0.48 12.49
CA LYS A 74 -5.55 -0.60 12.67
C LYS A 74 -6.95 0.01 12.59
N LYS A 75 -7.89 -0.68 11.93
CA LYS A 75 -9.28 -0.26 11.91
C LYS A 75 -9.83 -0.26 13.34
N ALA A 76 -10.53 0.80 13.71
CA ALA A 76 -11.23 0.86 14.99
C ALA A 76 -12.41 -0.11 14.93
N VAL A 77 -12.48 -1.02 15.90
CA VAL A 77 -13.63 -1.92 16.08
C VAL A 77 -14.43 -1.40 17.26
N HIS A 78 -15.62 -0.86 16.99
CA HIS A 78 -16.57 -0.53 18.06
C HIS A 78 -17.13 -1.83 18.63
N LYS A 79 -16.78 -2.15 19.88
CA LYS A 79 -17.37 -3.28 20.59
C LYS A 79 -18.80 -2.92 20.96
N LEU A 80 -19.77 -3.52 20.26
CA LEU A 80 -21.16 -3.57 20.75
C LEU A 80 -21.17 -4.35 22.06
N SER A 81 -21.88 -3.84 23.07
CA SER A 81 -22.04 -4.53 24.34
C SER A 81 -22.71 -5.87 24.09
N LYS A 82 -22.03 -6.98 24.43
CA LYS A 82 -22.66 -8.30 24.44
C LYS A 82 -23.78 -8.26 25.48
N GLN A 83 -25.04 -8.25 25.06
CA GLN A 83 -26.12 -8.70 25.93
C GLN A 83 -25.82 -10.16 26.29
N LYS A 84 -25.51 -10.41 27.56
CA LYS A 84 -25.42 -11.76 28.12
C LYS A 84 -26.79 -12.42 27.92
N GLN A 85 -26.91 -13.35 26.98
CA GLN A 85 -28.02 -14.29 26.99
C GLN A 85 -27.91 -15.11 28.27
N SER A 86 -28.82 -14.88 29.20
CA SER A 86 -28.99 -15.71 30.38
C SER A 86 -29.48 -17.09 29.93
N THR A 87 -28.58 -18.06 29.90
CA THR A 87 -28.97 -19.45 29.73
C THR A 87 -29.77 -19.87 30.96
N ARG A 88 -31.10 -19.95 30.81
CA ARG A 88 -32.00 -20.58 31.79
C ARG A 88 -31.64 -22.06 31.86
N LYS A 89 -30.93 -22.49 32.90
CA LYS A 89 -30.76 -23.93 33.21
C LYS A 89 -32.13 -24.50 33.58
N LYS A 90 -32.54 -25.56 32.87
CA LYS A 90 -33.61 -26.48 33.28
C LYS A 90 -33.00 -27.59 34.12
#